data_AF-A0A1Q6A6M7-F1
#
_entry.id   AF-A0A1Q6A6M7-F1
#
_cell.length_a   1.000
_cell.length_b   1.000
_cell.length_c   1.000
_cell.angle_alpha   90.00
_cell.angle_beta   90.00
_cell.angle_gamma   90.00
#
_symmetry.space_group_name_H-M   'P 1'
#
loop_
_entity.id
_entity.type
_entity.pdbx_description
1 polymer ?
#
loop_
_entity_poly.entity_id
_entity_poly.type
_entity_poly.pdbx_seq_one_letter_code
_entity_poly.pdbx_strand_id
1 'polypeptide(L)' 'MEKLNTVLEKHGAEWKIIMFLKANVDNYHEITMAEFIDSYSVRTMLRWRKFGYKSISKLAEVFDKEDFSLHY' A
#
# COMPACT_ATOMS: atom_id res chain seq x y z
N MET A 1 -6.23 13.09 7.44
CA MET A 1 -5.80 12.34 6.24
C MET A 1 -6.37 10.92 6.36
N GLU A 2 -6.84 10.32 5.27
CA GLU A 2 -7.53 9.03 5.34
C GLU A 2 -6.57 7.88 5.69
N LYS A 3 -7.06 6.90 6.45
CA LYS A 3 -6.28 5.71 6.82
C LYS A 3 -6.06 4.82 5.61
N LEU A 4 -4.89 4.18 5.55
CA LEU A 4 -4.55 3.26 4.46
C LEU A 4 -5.60 2.15 4.30
N ASN A 5 -6.04 1.54 5.41
CA ASN A 5 -7.00 0.43 5.36
C ASN A 5 -8.37 0.85 4.80
N THR A 6 -8.86 2.04 5.16
CA THR A 6 -10.12 2.58 4.66
C THR A 6 -10.08 2.74 3.15
N VAL A 7 -8.97 3.24 2.60
CA VAL A 7 -8.79 3.44 1.17
C VAL A 7 -8.71 2.11 0.42
N LEU A 8 -7.97 1.15 0.96
CA LEU A 8 -7.88 -0.20 0.40
C LEU A 8 -9.25 -0.89 0.35
N GLU A 9 -10.07 -0.75 1.41
CA GLU A 9 -11.42 -1.30 1.47
C GLU A 9 -12.36 -0.58 0.49
N LYS A 10 -12.33 0.76 0.47
CA LYS A 10 -13.13 1.62 -0.43
C LYS A 10 -12.94 1.25 -1.90
N HIS A 11 -11.71 0.93 -2.31
CA HIS A 11 -11.37 0.61 -3.71
C HIS A 11 -11.32 -0.89 -4.02
N GLY A 12 -11.69 -1.75 -3.07
CA GLY A 12 -11.76 -3.19 -3.28
C GLY A 12 -10.39 -3.83 -3.53
N ALA A 13 -9.35 -3.39 -2.82
CA ALA A 13 -8.02 -3.94 -2.93
C ALA A 13 -8.02 -5.46 -2.68
N GLU A 14 -7.22 -6.21 -3.45
CA GLU A 14 -7.17 -7.65 -3.31
C GLU A 14 -6.74 -8.06 -1.90
N TRP A 15 -7.46 -9.02 -1.32
CA TRP A 15 -7.19 -9.54 0.02
C TRP A 15 -5.73 -9.95 0.23
N LYS A 16 -5.09 -10.53 -0.80
CA LYS A 16 -3.69 -10.92 -0.77
C LYS A 16 -2.73 -9.72 -0.60
N ILE A 17 -3.05 -8.58 -1.21
CA ILE A 17 -2.28 -7.33 -1.05
C ILE A 17 -2.44 -6.81 0.37
N ILE A 18 -3.67 -6.77 0.87
CA ILE A 18 -3.98 -6.36 2.24
C ILE A 18 -3.19 -7.23 3.25
N MET A 19 -3.15 -8.54 3.04
CA MET A 19 -2.35 -9.44 3.88
C MET A 19 -0.86 -9.11 3.85
N PHE A 20 -0.30 -8.83 2.68
CA PHE A 20 1.12 -8.49 2.58
C PHE A 20 1.43 -7.15 3.23
N LEU A 21 0.55 -6.16 3.08
CA LEU A 21 0.69 -4.88 3.78
C LEU A 21 0.65 -5.08 5.29
N LYS A 22 -0.33 -5.82 5.82
CA LYS A 22 -0.41 -6.16 7.26
C LYS A 22 0.85 -6.85 7.79
N ALA A 23 1.56 -7.60 6.96
CA ALA A 23 2.75 -8.34 7.36
C ALA A 23 4.04 -7.52 7.32
N ASN A 24 4.08 -6.39 6.61
CA ASN A 24 5.31 -5.62 6.38
C ASN A 24 5.20 -4.14 6.77
N VAL A 25 3.99 -3.63 7.00
CA VAL A 25 3.73 -2.24 7.38
C VAL A 25 3.60 -2.15 8.90
N ASP A 26 4.44 -1.32 9.49
CA ASP A 26 4.37 -1.01 10.91
C ASP A 26 3.09 -0.22 11.19
N ASN A 27 2.40 -0.56 12.28
CA ASN A 27 1.14 0.10 12.67
C ASN A 27 0.08 0.18 11.55
N TYR A 28 -0.04 -0.87 10.73
CA TYR A 28 -0.99 -0.95 9.60
C TYR A 28 -2.42 -0.43 9.90
N HIS A 29 -2.94 -0.66 11.10
CA HIS A 29 -4.30 -0.26 11.49
C HIS A 29 -4.48 1.24 11.76
N GLU A 30 -3.36 1.96 11.90
CA GLU A 30 -3.33 3.36 12.31
C GLU A 30 -2.69 4.26 11.25
N ILE A 31 -1.77 3.72 10.45
CA ILE A 31 -1.06 4.48 9.41
C ILE A 31 -2.02 5.12 8.40
N THR A 32 -1.77 6.40 8.12
CA THR A 32 -2.46 7.15 7.06
C THR A 32 -1.84 6.87 5.69
N MET A 33 -2.55 7.23 4.62
CA MET A 33 -2.06 7.01 3.27
C MET A 33 -0.76 7.79 2.98
N ALA A 34 -0.64 9.07 3.37
CA ALA A 34 0.61 9.79 3.09
C ALA A 34 1.77 9.31 3.97
N GLU A 35 1.53 8.98 5.25
CA GLU A 35 2.59 8.36 6.08
C GLU A 35 3.11 7.06 5.44
N PHE A 36 2.22 6.26 4.86
CA PHE A 36 2.60 5.06 4.13
C PHE A 36 3.46 5.39 2.91
N ILE A 37 3.03 6.35 2.08
CA ILE A 37 3.75 6.76 0.86
C ILE A 37 5.13 7.35 1.20
N ASP A 38 5.22 8.15 2.26
CA ASP A 38 6.47 8.74 2.74
C ASP A 38 7.43 7.69 3.31
N SER A 39 6.89 6.64 3.95
CA SER A 39 7.70 5.62 4.64
C SER A 39 8.14 4.48 3.73
N TYR A 40 7.34 4.15 2.71
CA TYR A 40 7.52 2.92 1.92
C TYR A 40 7.57 3.22 0.42
N SER A 41 8.79 3.41 -0.10
CA SER A 41 9.02 3.49 -1.54
C SER A 41 8.83 2.12 -2.22
N VAL A 42 8.62 2.11 -3.53
CA VAL A 42 8.57 0.89 -4.36
C VAL A 42 9.81 0.02 -4.12
N ARG A 43 10.99 0.64 -4.03
CA ARG A 43 12.24 -0.07 -3.72
C ARG A 43 12.21 -0.76 -2.36
N THR A 44 11.67 -0.10 -1.33
CA THR A 44 11.48 -0.71 -0.01
C THR A 44 10.50 -1.86 -0.08
N MET A 45 9.35 -1.66 -0.75
CA MET A 45 8.33 -2.68 -0.92
C MET A 45 8.81 -3.92 -1.68
N LEU A 46 9.68 -3.77 -2.69
CA LEU A 46 10.27 -4.90 -3.42
C LEU A 46 11.19 -5.78 -2.58
N ARG A 47 11.67 -5.28 -1.43
CA ARG A 47 12.45 -6.08 -0.48
C ARG A 47 11.57 -6.92 0.45
N TRP A 48 10.26 -6.65 0.50
CA TRP A 48 9.35 -7.40 1.33
C TRP A 48 9.13 -8.81 0.82
N ARG A 49 8.99 -9.73 1.76
CA ARG A 49 8.78 -11.13 1.44
C ARG A 49 7.44 -11.31 0.71
N LYS A 50 7.50 -11.86 -0.51
CA LYS A 50 6.33 -12.14 -1.38
C LYS A 50 5.60 -10.89 -1.91
N PHE A 51 6.21 -9.70 -1.83
CA PHE A 51 5.67 -8.48 -2.44
C PHE A 51 6.49 -8.13 -3.69
N GLY A 52 5.95 -8.47 -4.87
CA GLY A 52 6.64 -8.25 -6.15
C GLY A 52 6.00 -7.14 -6.97
N TYR A 53 6.58 -6.87 -8.15
CA TYR A 53 6.09 -5.85 -9.09
C TYR A 53 4.59 -5.96 -9.40
N LYS A 54 4.05 -7.19 -9.52
CA LYS A 54 2.61 -7.40 -9.74
C LYS A 54 1.75 -6.91 -8.56
N SER A 55 2.21 -7.08 -7.33
CA SER A 55 1.52 -6.58 -6.13
C SER A 55 1.61 -5.05 -6.04
N ILE A 56 2.77 -4.49 -6.38
CA ILE A 56 2.99 -3.04 -6.42
C ILE A 56 2.13 -2.38 -7.48
N SER A 57 2.05 -2.94 -8.69
CA SER A 57 1.18 -2.43 -9.76
C SER A 57 -0.28 -2.33 -9.31
N LYS A 58 -0.79 -3.39 -8.69
CA LYS A 58 -2.17 -3.40 -8.18
C LYS A 58 -2.39 -2.44 -7.01
N LEU A 59 -1.37 -2.21 -6.19
CA LEU A 59 -1.43 -1.18 -5.15
C LEU A 59 -1.42 0.22 -5.77
N ALA A 60 -0.60 0.46 -6.79
CA ALA A 60 -0.56 1.71 -7.54
C ALA A 60 -1.93 2.01 -8.18
N GLU A 61 -2.57 1.02 -8.81
CA GLU A 61 -3.93 1.15 -9.37
C GLU A 61 -4.98 1.59 -8.33
N VAL A 62 -4.79 1.25 -7.04
CA VAL A 62 -5.67 1.72 -5.96
C VAL A 62 -5.35 3.18 -5.61
N PHE A 63 -4.07 3.53 -5.56
CA PHE A 63 -3.62 4.88 -5.18
C PHE A 63 -3.87 5.91 -6.30
N ASP A 64 -3.77 5.50 -7.56
CA ASP A 64 -4.11 6.34 -8.71
C ASP A 64 -5.56 6.83 -8.66
N LYS A 65 -6.48 6.06 -8.06
CA LYS A 65 -7.89 6.47 -7.87
C LYS A 65 -8.09 7.56 -6.81
N GLU A 66 -7.08 7.79 -5.98
CA GLU A 66 -7.04 8.85 -4.96
C GLU A 66 -6.06 9.96 -5.36
N ASP A 67 -5.61 9.99 -6.63
CA ASP A 67 -4.60 10.92 -7.15
C ASP A 67 -3.25 10.87 -6.41
N PHE A 68 -2.90 9.71 -5.86
CA PHE A 68 -1.61 9.47 -5.20
C PHE A 68 -0.71 8.56 -6.03
N SER A 69 0.58 8.89 -6.06
CA SER A 69 1.61 8.09 -6.74
C SER A 69 2.58 7.47 -5.74
N LEU A 70 2.93 6.20 -5.94
CA LEU A 70 4.04 5.57 -5.21
C LEU A 70 5.39 6.13 -5.67
N HIS A 71 6.24 6.50 -4.72
CA HIS A 71 7.61 6.93 -5.01
C HIS A 71 8.53 5.72 -5.23
N TYR A 72 9.47 5.82 -6.16
CA TYR A 72 10.41 4.73 -6.46
C TYR A 72 11.46 4.54 -5.37
#